data_AF-A0A5B6X6X3-F1
#
_entry.id   AF-A0A5B6X6X3-F1
#
_cell.length_a   1.000
_cell.length_b   1.000
_cell.length_c   1.000
_cell.angle_alpha   90.00
_cell.angle_beta   90.00
_cell.angle_gamma   90.00
#
_symmetry.space_group_name_H-M   'P 1'
#
loop_
_entity.id
_entity.type
_entity.pdbx_description
1 polymer ?
#
loop_
_entity_poly.entity_id
_entity_poly.type
_entity_poly.pdbx_seq_one_letter_code
_entity_poly.pdbx_strand_id
1 'polypeptide(L)'
;MDKFDLEDPLTSLDGHQSDTISALFSSESDHMPSYNYFQCLKTSDFYVSFRQEAISLILQAQYSSNLDPYTQYLAVNYMDRFISWQEIPRGNPWIVRLLVIACISLAAKMKEIHFSFSDFQVKEKLFPLD
;
A
#
# COMPACT_ATOMS: atom_id res chain seq x y z
N MET A 1 -19.72 -28.83 -19.13
CA MET A 1 -19.43 -27.81 -18.11
C MET A 1 -18.03 -28.12 -17.65
N ASP A 2 -17.04 -27.64 -18.40
CA ASP A 2 -15.64 -28.01 -18.17
C ASP A 2 -15.17 -27.33 -16.90
N LYS A 3 -14.85 -28.15 -15.91
CA LYS A 3 -14.22 -27.71 -14.68
C LYS A 3 -12.82 -27.25 -15.08
N PHE A 4 -12.57 -25.95 -15.07
CA PHE A 4 -11.21 -25.44 -15.10
C PHE A 4 -10.53 -25.96 -13.83
N ASP A 5 -9.79 -27.06 -13.95
CA ASP A 5 -8.79 -27.43 -12.97
C ASP A 5 -7.70 -26.37 -13.07
N LEU A 6 -7.89 -25.30 -12.30
CA LEU A 6 -6.91 -24.25 -12.12
C LEU A 6 -5.81 -24.87 -11.25
N GLU A 7 -4.82 -25.50 -11.88
CA GLU A 7 -3.58 -25.86 -11.18
C GLU A 7 -3.07 -24.61 -10.46
N ASP A 8 -2.86 -24.72 -9.16
CA ASP A 8 -2.26 -23.66 -8.37
C ASP A 8 -0.84 -23.40 -8.93
N PRO A 9 -0.60 -22.22 -9.54
CA PRO A 9 0.68 -21.89 -10.17
C PRO A 9 1.87 -21.99 -9.19
N LEU A 10 1.60 -22.00 -7.89
CA LEU A 10 2.58 -21.98 -6.80
C LEU A 10 3.09 -23.37 -6.40
N THR A 11 2.56 -24.45 -6.99
CA THR A 11 2.99 -25.84 -6.70
C THR A 11 4.44 -26.14 -7.10
N SER A 12 5.04 -25.34 -7.98
CA SER A 12 6.43 -25.48 -8.44
C SER A 12 7.47 -24.76 -7.56
N LEU A 13 7.03 -24.10 -6.50
CA LEU A 13 7.89 -23.22 -5.71
C LEU A 13 8.53 -23.96 -4.52
N ASP A 14 9.80 -23.69 -4.24
CA ASP A 14 10.52 -24.28 -3.10
C ASP A 14 9.78 -24.00 -1.78
N GLY A 15 9.82 -24.92 -0.82
CA GLY A 15 8.93 -24.91 0.36
C GLY A 15 8.97 -23.60 1.16
N HIS A 16 10.17 -23.02 1.31
CA HIS A 16 10.35 -21.72 1.98
C HIS A 16 9.71 -20.53 1.25
N GLN A 17 9.67 -20.57 -0.08
CA GLN A 17 9.05 -19.52 -0.88
C GLN A 17 7.52 -19.65 -0.87
N SER A 18 6.99 -20.88 -0.83
CA SER A 18 5.55 -21.14 -0.70
C SER A 18 4.99 -20.60 0.63
N ASP A 19 5.70 -20.81 1.73
CA ASP A 19 5.32 -20.27 3.05
C ASP A 19 5.36 -18.73 3.07
N THR A 20 6.37 -18.14 2.44
CA THR A 20 6.51 -16.67 2.35
C THR A 20 5.37 -16.05 1.54
N ILE A 21 5.02 -16.64 0.40
CA ILE A 21 3.91 -16.15 -0.44
C ILE A 21 2.57 -16.29 0.29
N SER A 22 2.35 -17.41 0.98
CA SER A 22 1.14 -17.61 1.78
C SER A 22 1.00 -16.56 2.89
N ALA A 23 2.10 -16.19 3.54
CA ALA A 23 2.11 -15.12 4.52
C ALA A 23 1.79 -13.74 3.91
N LEU A 24 2.34 -13.43 2.72
CA LEU A 24 2.03 -12.19 2.00
C LEU A 24 0.55 -12.08 1.65
N PHE A 25 -0.06 -13.14 1.09
CA PHE A 25 -1.49 -13.16 0.80
C PHE A 25 -2.35 -13.03 2.05
N SER A 26 -1.95 -13.66 3.15
CA SER A 26 -2.66 -13.54 4.43
C SER A 26 -2.66 -12.08 4.92
N SER A 27 -1.51 -11.40 4.81
CA SER A 27 -1.34 -10.00 5.21
C SER A 27 -1.98 -8.97 4.26
N GLU A 28 -2.30 -9.36 3.02
CA GLU A 28 -2.91 -8.46 2.03
C GLU A 28 -4.23 -7.87 2.54
N SER A 29 -5.04 -8.70 3.21
CA SER A 29 -6.34 -8.31 3.74
C SER A 29 -6.27 -7.18 4.76
N ASP A 30 -5.20 -7.11 5.57
CA ASP A 30 -4.94 -6.06 6.57
C ASP A 30 -4.57 -4.70 5.94
N HIS A 31 -4.28 -4.71 4.63
CA HIS A 31 -3.83 -3.55 3.86
C HIS A 31 -4.80 -3.16 2.74
N MET A 32 -6.01 -3.71 2.77
CA MET A 32 -7.08 -3.31 1.86
C MET A 32 -7.82 -2.05 2.36
N PRO A 33 -8.29 -1.18 1.44
CA PRO A 33 -9.26 -0.13 1.78
C PRO A 33 -10.55 -0.71 2.37
N SER A 34 -11.34 0.13 3.05
CA SER A 34 -12.61 -0.31 3.63
C SER A 34 -13.55 -0.93 2.59
N TYR A 35 -14.37 -1.91 3.00
CA TYR A 35 -15.25 -2.66 2.08
C TYR A 35 -16.17 -1.76 1.24
N ASN A 36 -16.64 -0.65 1.81
CA ASN A 36 -17.54 0.29 1.15
C ASN A 36 -16.82 1.25 0.19
N TYR A 37 -15.48 1.27 0.19
CA TYR A 37 -14.67 2.20 -0.59
C TYR A 37 -15.00 2.16 -2.09
N PHE A 38 -15.07 0.95 -2.65
CA PHE A 38 -15.35 0.77 -4.06
C PHE A 38 -16.74 1.28 -4.44
N GLN A 39 -17.72 1.11 -3.55
CA GLN A 39 -19.06 1.67 -3.75
C GLN A 39 -19.02 3.19 -3.69
N CYS A 40 -18.32 3.78 -2.71
CA CYS A 40 -18.13 5.23 -2.60
C CYS A 40 -17.50 5.82 -3.88
N LEU A 41 -16.47 5.18 -4.44
CA LEU A 41 -15.86 5.58 -5.71
C LEU A 41 -16.85 5.48 -6.87
N LYS A 42 -17.72 4.48 -6.92
CA LYS A 42 -18.72 4.34 -7.98
C LYS A 42 -19.84 5.38 -7.92
N THR A 43 -20.21 5.82 -6.72
CA THR A 43 -21.39 6.67 -6.51
C THR A 43 -21.07 8.14 -6.29
N SER A 44 -19.80 8.50 -6.13
CA SER A 44 -19.39 9.87 -5.79
C SER A 44 -18.29 10.38 -6.72
N ASP A 45 -18.69 11.21 -7.68
CA ASP A 45 -17.78 11.90 -8.61
C ASP A 45 -16.66 12.65 -7.88
N PHE A 46 -16.96 13.21 -6.70
CA PHE A 46 -15.97 13.87 -5.86
C PHE A 46 -14.79 12.96 -5.50
N TYR A 47 -15.04 11.73 -5.07
CA TYR A 47 -13.98 10.80 -4.66
C TYR A 47 -13.22 10.28 -5.88
N VAL A 48 -13.89 10.11 -7.02
CA VAL A 48 -13.23 9.77 -8.30
C VAL A 48 -12.26 10.87 -8.71
N SER A 49 -12.71 12.12 -8.77
CA SER A 49 -11.87 13.26 -9.15
C SER A 49 -10.74 13.49 -8.15
N PHE A 50 -11.02 13.40 -6.85
CA PHE A 50 -10.01 13.53 -5.81
C PHE A 50 -8.92 12.46 -5.95
N ARG A 51 -9.31 11.20 -6.16
CA ARG A 51 -8.37 10.09 -6.35
C ARG A 51 -7.53 10.28 -7.61
N GLN A 52 -8.14 10.69 -8.73
CA GLN A 52 -7.44 10.94 -9.98
C GLN A 52 -6.41 12.08 -9.85
N GLU A 53 -6.80 13.18 -9.21
CA GLU A 53 -5.90 14.30 -8.95
C GLU A 53 -4.73 13.87 -8.05
N ALA A 54 -5.01 13.16 -6.97
CA ALA A 54 -3.99 12.68 -6.06
C ALA A 54 -3.00 11.71 -6.73
N ILE A 55 -3.49 10.75 -7.54
CA ILE A 55 -2.63 9.85 -8.32
C ILE A 55 -1.76 10.64 -9.31
N SER A 56 -2.33 11.63 -10.00
CA SER A 56 -1.56 12.50 -10.91
C SER A 56 -0.42 13.21 -10.17
N LEU A 57 -0.68 13.75 -8.96
CA LEU A 57 0.35 14.39 -8.14
C LEU A 57 1.42 13.40 -7.65
N ILE A 58 1.04 12.18 -7.26
CA ILE A 58 1.99 11.11 -6.87
C ILE A 58 2.90 10.74 -8.04
N LEU A 59 2.34 10.59 -9.24
CA LEU A 59 3.11 10.28 -10.44
C LEU A 59 4.00 11.46 -10.85
N GLN A 60 3.54 12.70 -10.72
CA GLN A 60 4.35 13.88 -10.99
C GLN A 60 5.56 14.00 -10.04
N ALA A 61 5.38 13.65 -8.76
CA ALA A 61 6.47 13.68 -7.76
C ALA A 61 7.63 12.73 -8.09
N GLN A 62 7.39 11.72 -8.92
CA GLN A 62 8.42 10.81 -9.42
C GLN A 62 9.43 11.53 -10.32
N TYR A 63 8.92 12.32 -11.26
CA TYR A 63 9.73 13.03 -12.25
C TYR A 63 10.66 14.05 -11.59
N SER A 64 10.28 14.57 -10.42
CA SER A 64 11.09 15.55 -9.67
C SER A 64 12.06 14.94 -8.66
N SER A 65 11.82 13.69 -8.21
CA SER A 65 12.45 13.17 -6.99
C SER A 65 13.08 11.78 -7.12
N ASN A 66 13.14 11.21 -8.34
CA ASN A 66 13.65 9.84 -8.60
C ASN A 66 13.02 8.77 -7.68
N LEU A 67 11.73 8.92 -7.35
CA LEU A 67 11.02 7.92 -6.57
C LEU A 67 10.91 6.62 -7.36
N ASP A 68 11.16 5.50 -6.69
CA ASP A 68 10.97 4.19 -7.28
C ASP A 68 9.47 3.84 -7.41
N PRO A 69 9.11 2.96 -8.35
CA PRO A 69 7.71 2.54 -8.55
C PRO A 69 7.04 1.93 -7.30
N TYR A 70 7.81 1.29 -6.42
CA TYR A 70 7.27 0.68 -5.20
C TYR A 70 6.81 1.75 -4.20
N THR A 71 7.58 2.82 -4.01
CA THR A 71 7.17 3.97 -3.19
C THR A 71 5.88 4.61 -3.70
N GLN A 72 5.71 4.72 -5.01
CA GLN A 72 4.49 5.27 -5.61
C GLN A 72 3.27 4.38 -5.35
N TYR A 73 3.43 3.06 -5.58
CA TYR A 73 2.37 2.09 -5.33
C TYR A 73 1.92 2.14 -3.87
N LEU A 74 2.88 2.16 -2.94
CA LEU A 74 2.60 2.21 -1.51
C LEU A 74 1.92 3.53 -1.10
N ALA A 75 2.33 4.66 -1.69
CA ALA A 75 1.67 5.94 -1.47
C ALA A 75 0.20 5.93 -1.95
N VAL A 76 -0.09 5.30 -3.10
CA VAL A 76 -1.47 5.12 -3.58
C VAL A 76 -2.26 4.22 -2.64
N ASN A 77 -1.69 3.11 -2.16
CA ASN A 77 -2.34 2.25 -1.17
C ASN A 77 -2.70 3.00 0.11
N TYR A 78 -1.78 3.81 0.65
CA TYR A 78 -2.04 4.62 1.85
C TYR A 78 -3.13 5.67 1.62
N MET A 79 -3.12 6.32 0.47
CA MET A 79 -4.17 7.27 0.09
C MET A 79 -5.54 6.59 0.00
N ASP A 80 -5.65 5.49 -0.76
CA ASP A 80 -6.90 4.73 -0.93
C ASP A 80 -7.45 4.26 0.43
N ARG A 81 -6.58 3.78 1.33
CA ARG A 81 -6.96 3.42 2.69
C ARG A 81 -7.42 4.62 3.51
N PHE A 82 -6.70 5.74 3.49
CA PHE A 82 -7.08 6.93 4.24
C PHE A 82 -8.46 7.44 3.83
N ILE A 83 -8.70 7.63 2.53
CA ILE A 83 -9.98 8.17 2.04
C ILE A 83 -11.14 7.16 2.13
N SER A 84 -10.84 5.88 2.33
CA SER A 84 -11.86 4.87 2.60
C SER A 84 -12.38 4.87 4.05
N TRP A 85 -11.63 5.47 4.98
CA TRP A 85 -11.97 5.55 6.41
C TRP A 85 -12.30 6.96 6.88
N GLN A 86 -11.74 7.98 6.23
CA GLN A 86 -11.86 9.38 6.62
C GLN A 86 -12.63 10.17 5.55
N GLU A 87 -13.64 10.92 6.00
CA GLU A 87 -14.32 11.87 5.12
C GLU A 87 -13.37 13.02 4.76
N ILE A 88 -13.32 13.35 3.47
CA ILE A 88 -12.48 14.44 2.99
C ILE A 88 -13.29 15.74 2.99
N PRO A 89 -12.83 16.78 3.73
CA PRO A 89 -13.50 18.07 3.73
C PRO A 89 -13.56 18.65 2.32
N ARG A 90 -14.77 19.04 1.90
CA ARG A 90 -15.01 19.59 0.57
C ARG A 90 -14.66 21.08 0.51
N GLY A 91 -14.36 21.58 -0.68
CA GLY A 91 -14.12 23.00 -0.94
C GLY A 91 -12.72 23.49 -0.59
N ASN A 92 -11.82 22.59 -0.18
CA ASN A 92 -10.45 22.92 0.14
C ASN A 92 -9.45 22.15 -0.73
N PRO A 93 -8.96 22.77 -1.82
CA PRO A 93 -8.10 22.10 -2.78
C PRO A 93 -6.68 21.81 -2.26
N TRP A 94 -6.24 22.38 -1.12
CA TRP A 94 -4.90 22.06 -0.62
C TRP A 94 -4.84 20.70 0.09
N ILE A 95 -5.99 20.16 0.52
CA ILE A 95 -6.07 18.88 1.25
C ILE A 95 -5.50 17.72 0.42
N VAL A 96 -5.79 17.69 -0.89
CA VAL A 96 -5.26 16.65 -1.79
C VAL A 96 -3.72 16.68 -1.79
N ARG A 97 -3.12 17.86 -1.80
CA ARG A 97 -1.66 18.03 -1.79
C ARG A 97 -1.07 17.60 -0.46
N LEU A 98 -1.67 18.00 0.67
CA LEU A 98 -1.19 17.58 1.99
C LEU A 98 -1.23 16.06 2.11
N LEU A 99 -2.36 15.44 1.72
CA LEU A 99 -2.53 14.00 1.80
C LEU A 99 -1.50 13.27 0.92
N VAL A 100 -1.31 13.72 -0.32
CA VAL A 100 -0.30 13.16 -1.23
C VAL A 100 1.10 13.25 -0.62
N ILE A 101 1.49 14.42 -0.10
CA ILE A 101 2.82 14.62 0.54
C ILE A 101 2.98 13.68 1.74
N ALA A 102 1.95 13.53 2.58
CA ALA A 102 1.98 12.64 3.72
C ALA A 102 2.12 11.17 3.29
N CYS A 103 1.37 10.73 2.28
CA CYS A 103 1.43 9.36 1.76
C CYS A 103 2.79 9.04 1.13
N ILE A 104 3.37 9.96 0.34
CA ILE A 104 4.71 9.80 -0.23
C ILE A 104 5.76 9.74 0.88
N SER A 105 5.68 10.62 1.88
CA SER A 105 6.62 10.65 3.01
C SER A 105 6.58 9.34 3.80
N LEU A 106 5.38 8.83 4.08
CA LEU A 106 5.20 7.56 4.77
C LEU A 106 5.71 6.38 3.93
N ALA A 107 5.44 6.36 2.62
CA ALA A 107 5.91 5.32 1.72
C ALA A 107 7.44 5.32 1.60
N ALA A 108 8.06 6.49 1.46
CA ALA A 108 9.51 6.64 1.43
C ALA A 108 10.15 6.16 2.74
N LYS A 109 9.57 6.55 3.89
CA LYS A 109 10.04 6.07 5.21
C LYS A 109 9.92 4.56 5.35
N MET A 110 8.83 3.96 4.88
CA MET A 110 8.63 2.50 4.94
C MET A 110 9.57 1.74 4.01
N LYS A 111 10.02 2.35 2.91
CA LYS A 111 11.08 1.80 2.07
C LYS A 111 12.45 1.84 2.77
N GLU A 112 12.78 2.93 3.45
CA GLU A 112 14.01 3.00 4.25
C GLU A 112 13.99 2.04 5.45
N ILE A 113 12.80 1.72 5.95
CA ILE A 113 12.54 0.73 7.01
C ILE A 113 12.22 -0.65 6.40
N HIS A 114 12.71 -1.01 5.21
CA HIS A 114 12.76 -2.43 4.79
C HIS A 114 13.81 -3.15 5.63
N PHE A 115 13.39 -3.34 6.88
CA PHE A 115 14.00 -3.94 8.04
C PHE A 115 14.06 -5.43 7.75
N SER A 116 15.26 -6.00 7.65
CA SER A 116 15.37 -7.44 7.58
C SER A 116 14.91 -8.02 8.91
N PHE A 117 14.14 -9.11 8.90
CA PHE A 117 13.84 -9.88 10.13
C PHE A 117 15.14 -10.31 10.85
N SER A 118 16.25 -10.41 10.12
CA SER A 118 17.60 -10.61 10.67
C SER A 118 18.08 -9.41 11.51
N ASP A 119 17.72 -8.17 11.17
CA ASP A 119 18.10 -6.96 11.93
C ASP A 119 17.35 -6.87 13.27
N PHE A 120 16.18 -7.51 13.37
CA PHE A 120 15.41 -7.64 14.61
C PHE A 120 16.04 -8.70 15.56
N GLN A 121 16.38 -9.89 15.05
CA GLN A 121 17.01 -10.95 15.85
C GLN A 121 18.41 -10.61 16.38
N VAL A 122 19.17 -9.76 15.68
CA VAL A 122 20.48 -9.30 16.16
C VAL A 122 20.33 -8.27 17.28
N LYS A 123 19.31 -7.40 17.25
CA LYS A 123 19.05 -6.42 18.31
C LYS A 123 18.46 -7.04 19.58
N GLU A 124 17.69 -8.13 19.46
CA GLU A 124 17.16 -8.86 20.62
C GLU A 124 18.27 -9.65 21.36
N LYS A 125 19.31 -10.10 20.65
CA LYS A 125 20.50 -10.74 21.24
C LYS A 125 21.54 -9.76 21.80
N LEU A 126 21.42 -8.46 21.50
CA LEU A 126 22.35 -7.41 21.97
C LEU A 126 21.89 -6.76 23.28
N PHE A 127 20.63 -6.96 23.67
CA PHE A 127 20.12 -6.60 24.99
C PHE A 127 19.65 -7.86 25.72
N PRO A 128 20.56 -8.71 26.22
CA PRO A 128 20.16 -9.71 27.18
C PRO A 128 19.57 -9.00 28.40
N LEU A 129 18.30 -9.31 28.69
CA LEU A 129 17.73 -9.11 30.01
C LEU A 129 18.36 -10.14 30.94
N ASP A 130 19.55 -9.82 31.45
CA ASP A 130 20.12 -10.36 32.69
C ASP A 130 20.72 -9.20 33.50
#